data_AF-A0A9D0C8H8-F1
#
_entry.id   AF-A0A9D0C8H8-F1
#
_cell.length_a   1.000
_cell.length_b   1.000
_cell.length_c   1.000
_cell.angle_alpha   90.00
_cell.angle_beta   90.00
_cell.angle_gamma   90.00
#
_symmetry.space_group_name_H-M   'P 1'
#
loop_
_entity.id
_entity.type
_entity.pdbx_description
1 polymer ?
#
loop_
_entity_poly.entity_id
_entity_poly.type
_entity_poly.pdbx_seq_one_letter_code
_entity_poly.pdbx_strand_id
1 'polypeptide(L)'
;MLGACAGLFRSQPPSAELMAAMAPFGGGMGSSGQVCGTLAGALAVIGFTMGKTGPEERDHRKMWKLSNTMVRRFADICRPYGGINCAQIAGVDWKNPAAVKAFYRDPDSRRRNCVQVIRETSLALHALVTEHLDRNG
;
A
#
# COMPACT_ATOMS: atom_id res chain seq x y z
N MET A 1 9.96 21.72 -3.97
CA MET A 1 10.48 20.33 -3.78
C MET A 1 9.38 19.28 -3.79
N LEU A 2 8.22 19.50 -3.15
CA LEU A 2 7.11 18.52 -3.10
C LEU A 2 6.46 18.20 -4.48
N GLY A 3 6.47 19.14 -5.43
CA GLY A 3 5.96 18.92 -6.81
C GLY A 3 6.79 17.92 -7.65
N ALA A 4 8.06 17.68 -7.31
CA ALA A 4 8.89 16.71 -8.02
C ALA A 4 8.50 15.24 -7.71
N CYS A 5 8.00 14.98 -6.49
CA CYS A 5 7.56 13.64 -6.07
C CYS A 5 6.22 13.24 -6.70
N ALA A 6 5.32 14.20 -6.94
CA ALA A 6 4.04 13.94 -7.64
C ALA A 6 4.24 13.52 -9.10
N GLY A 7 5.27 14.06 -9.76
CA GLY A 7 5.65 13.65 -11.11
C GLY A 7 6.32 12.28 -11.17
N LEU A 8 6.98 11.84 -10.09
CA LEU A 8 7.88 10.68 -10.13
C LEU A 8 7.17 9.35 -10.43
N PHE A 9 6.00 9.11 -9.83
CA PHE A 9 5.22 7.90 -10.12
C PHE A 9 4.48 7.95 -11.46
N ARG A 10 4.34 9.15 -12.06
CA ARG A 10 3.62 9.35 -13.32
C ARG A 10 4.54 9.27 -14.54
N SER A 11 5.85 9.54 -14.38
CA SER A 11 6.83 9.59 -15.47
C SER A 11 7.86 8.47 -15.46
N GLN A 12 8.07 7.78 -14.34
CA GLN A 12 9.01 6.65 -14.26
C GLN A 12 8.40 5.51 -13.44
N PRO A 13 8.41 4.26 -13.97
CA PRO A 13 8.05 3.10 -13.16
C PRO A 13 9.02 2.97 -11.97
N PRO A 14 8.59 2.36 -10.84
CA PRO A 14 9.49 2.08 -9.73
C PRO A 14 10.70 1.27 -10.21
N SER A 15 11.88 1.52 -9.62
CA SER A 15 13.10 0.79 -9.99
C SER A 15 12.96 -0.72 -9.72
N ALA A 16 13.78 -1.54 -10.39
CA ALA A 16 13.77 -2.99 -10.18
C ALA A 16 14.08 -3.35 -8.73
N GLU A 17 14.99 -2.61 -8.09
CA GLU A 17 15.37 -2.78 -6.69
C GLU A 17 14.19 -2.50 -5.75
N LEU A 18 13.43 -1.42 -6.01
CA LEU A 18 12.25 -1.10 -5.22
C LEU A 18 11.15 -2.17 -5.41
N MET A 19 10.91 -2.63 -6.64
CA MET A 19 9.95 -3.69 -6.90
C MET A 19 10.35 -4.99 -6.19
N ALA A 20 11.63 -5.37 -6.23
CA ALA A 20 12.14 -6.55 -5.55
C ALA A 20 12.02 -6.42 -4.02
N ALA A 21 12.36 -5.26 -3.46
CA ALA A 21 12.23 -4.99 -2.02
C ALA A 21 10.76 -5.06 -1.55
N MET A 22 9.81 -4.70 -2.41
CA MET A 22 8.38 -4.74 -2.10
C MET A 22 7.71 -6.11 -2.35
N ALA A 23 8.37 -7.04 -3.04
CA ALA A 23 7.79 -8.34 -3.40
C ALA A 23 7.35 -9.18 -2.18
N PRO A 24 8.10 -9.24 -1.05
CA PRO A 24 7.72 -10.05 0.11
C PRO A 24 6.42 -9.59 0.78
N PHE A 25 5.94 -8.36 0.56
CA PHE A 25 4.67 -7.90 1.12
C PHE A 25 3.44 -8.51 0.40
N GLY A 26 3.65 -9.25 -0.70
CA GLY A 26 2.64 -10.10 -1.30
C GLY A 26 2.12 -11.17 -0.33
N GLY A 27 0.80 -11.36 -0.30
CA GLY A 27 0.15 -12.28 0.66
C GLY A 27 0.22 -11.83 2.12
N GLY A 28 0.59 -10.57 2.38
CA GLY A 28 0.72 -9.98 3.71
C GLY A 28 2.13 -9.46 3.98
N MET A 29 3.02 -10.32 4.48
CA MET A 29 4.44 -9.97 4.73
C MET A 29 5.36 -11.18 4.53
N GLY A 30 5.08 -11.99 3.52
CA GLY A 30 5.80 -13.23 3.26
C GLY A 30 4.82 -14.37 3.20
N SER A 31 3.65 -14.14 2.59
CA SER A 31 2.56 -15.12 2.50
C SER A 31 2.11 -15.66 3.88
N SER A 32 2.13 -14.80 4.90
CA SER A 32 1.71 -15.14 6.26
C SER A 32 0.26 -14.77 6.56
N GLY A 33 -0.43 -14.07 5.64
CA GLY A 33 -1.79 -13.61 5.83
C GLY A 33 -1.95 -12.40 6.77
N GLN A 34 -0.84 -11.84 7.27
CA GLN A 34 -0.82 -10.66 8.15
C GLN A 34 -1.10 -9.36 7.39
N VAL A 35 -0.74 -8.20 7.96
CA VAL A 35 -1.00 -6.85 7.40
C VAL A 35 -0.84 -6.82 5.88
N CYS A 36 -1.87 -6.33 5.19
CA CYS A 36 -1.91 -6.31 3.74
C CYS A 36 -0.77 -5.47 3.13
N GLY A 37 -0.09 -6.03 2.12
CA GLY A 37 0.97 -5.32 1.39
C GLY A 37 0.53 -4.03 0.71
N THR A 38 -0.76 -3.87 0.41
CA THR A 38 -1.32 -2.60 -0.10
C THR A 38 -1.13 -1.46 0.90
N LEU A 39 -1.30 -1.71 2.19
CA LEU A 39 -1.04 -0.71 3.23
C LEU A 39 0.45 -0.38 3.31
N ALA A 40 1.32 -1.41 3.30
CA ALA A 40 2.76 -1.23 3.31
C ALA A 40 3.23 -0.37 2.11
N GLY A 41 2.74 -0.66 0.91
CA GLY A 41 3.03 0.12 -0.29
C GLY A 41 2.54 1.57 -0.21
N ALA A 42 1.34 1.80 0.33
CA ALA A 42 0.83 3.16 0.51
C ALA A 42 1.69 3.98 1.48
N LEU A 43 2.14 3.36 2.58
CA LEU A 43 3.07 4.00 3.51
C LEU A 43 4.45 4.23 2.90
N ALA A 44 4.93 3.30 2.06
CA ALA A 44 6.18 3.46 1.32
C ALA A 44 6.12 4.68 0.39
N VAL A 45 5.00 4.93 -0.30
CA VAL A 45 4.82 6.13 -1.14
C VAL A 45 4.87 7.42 -0.31
N ILE A 46 4.26 7.43 0.88
CA ILE A 46 4.34 8.58 1.80
C ILE A 46 5.79 8.81 2.24
N GLY A 47 6.48 7.75 2.67
CA GLY A 47 7.89 7.82 3.07
C GLY A 47 8.81 8.22 1.93
N PHE A 48 8.55 7.75 0.71
CA PHE A 48 9.29 8.13 -0.48
C PHE A 48 9.16 9.64 -0.79
N THR A 49 8.02 10.24 -0.45
CA THR A 49 7.76 11.67 -0.69
C THR A 49 8.26 12.58 0.44
N MET A 50 8.34 12.06 1.67
CA MET A 50 8.43 12.88 2.88
C MET A 50 9.43 12.39 3.92
N GLY A 51 10.02 11.21 3.72
CA GLY A 51 11.02 10.62 4.61
C GLY A 51 12.42 11.16 4.35
N LYS A 52 13.30 10.95 5.32
CA LYS A 52 14.73 11.27 5.18
C LYS A 52 15.39 10.38 4.12
N THR A 53 16.35 10.94 3.39
CA THR A 53 17.15 10.23 2.39
C THR A 53 18.61 10.07 2.81
N GLY A 54 19.05 10.85 3.79
CA GLY A 54 20.35 10.73 4.44
C GLY A 54 20.26 10.37 5.93
N PRO A 55 21.34 9.83 6.53
CA PRO A 55 21.37 9.50 7.96
C PRO A 55 21.15 10.72 8.86
N GLU A 56 21.71 11.87 8.48
CA GLU A 56 21.64 13.16 9.22
C GLU A 56 20.36 13.96 8.94
N GLU A 57 19.58 13.56 7.94
CA GLU A 57 18.33 14.22 7.58
C GLU A 57 17.20 13.83 8.53
N ARG A 58 16.17 14.67 8.61
CA ARG A 58 14.95 14.39 9.36
C ARG A 58 13.79 14.20 8.41
N ASP A 59 12.90 13.28 8.75
CA ASP A 59 11.62 13.16 8.07
C ASP A 59 10.86 14.49 8.13
N HIS A 60 10.09 14.76 7.09
CA HIS A 60 9.20 15.89 7.10
C HIS A 60 8.18 15.74 8.24
N ARG A 61 8.00 16.79 9.06
CA ARG A 61 7.18 16.78 10.30
C ARG A 61 5.75 16.23 10.15
N LYS A 62 5.21 16.25 8.92
CA LYS A 62 3.84 15.81 8.61
C LYS A 62 3.75 14.36 8.15
N MET A 63 4.88 13.70 7.85
CA MET A 63 4.92 12.32 7.34
C MET A 63 4.15 11.38 8.27
N TRP A 64 4.48 11.36 9.55
CA TRP A 64 3.84 10.49 10.54
C TRP A 64 2.33 10.71 10.68
N LYS A 65 1.87 11.97 10.63
CA LYS A 65 0.44 12.30 10.68
C LYS A 65 -0.29 11.76 9.44
N LEU A 66 0.30 11.91 8.26
CA LEU A 66 -0.27 11.39 7.02
C LEU A 66 -0.28 9.87 7.01
N SER A 67 0.81 9.22 7.41
CA SER A 67 0.89 7.76 7.57
C SER A 67 -0.19 7.23 8.51
N ASN A 68 -0.39 7.86 9.68
CA ASN A 68 -1.44 7.44 10.61
C ASN A 68 -2.85 7.62 10.02
N THR A 69 -3.06 8.72 9.29
CA THR A 69 -4.35 8.97 8.61
C THR A 69 -4.60 7.92 7.52
N MET A 70 -3.57 7.56 6.75
CA MET A 70 -3.64 6.52 5.73
C MET A 70 -3.99 5.15 6.34
N VAL A 71 -3.39 4.79 7.49
CA VAL A 71 -3.74 3.55 8.21
C VAL A 71 -5.22 3.52 8.59
N ARG A 72 -5.77 4.63 9.09
CA ARG A 72 -7.21 4.73 9.45
C ARG A 72 -8.10 4.59 8.22
N ARG A 73 -7.79 5.30 7.13
CA ARG A 73 -8.52 5.20 5.86
C ARG A 73 -8.47 3.78 5.30
N PHE A 74 -7.32 3.13 5.37
CA PHE A 74 -7.17 1.73 4.97
C PHE A 74 -8.03 0.79 5.82
N ALA A 75 -8.09 1.01 7.14
CA ALA A 75 -8.95 0.23 8.02
C ALA A 75 -10.43 0.41 7.67
N ASP A 76 -10.87 1.62 7.31
CA ASP A 76 -12.23 1.88 6.85
C ASP A 76 -12.53 1.17 5.52
N ILE A 77 -11.63 1.27 4.54
CA ILE A 77 -11.71 0.54 3.26
C ILE A 77 -11.83 -0.96 3.51
N CYS A 78 -11.08 -1.48 4.48
CA CYS A 78 -10.99 -2.91 4.73
C CYS A 78 -12.07 -3.45 5.68
N ARG A 79 -12.89 -2.57 6.28
CA ARG A 79 -13.95 -2.94 7.23
C ARG A 79 -14.89 -4.02 6.68
N PRO A 80 -15.36 -3.97 5.42
CA PRO A 80 -16.24 -5.01 4.87
C PRO A 80 -15.59 -6.40 4.76
N TYR A 81 -14.25 -6.48 4.76
CA TYR A 81 -13.53 -7.74 4.67
C TYR A 81 -13.04 -8.27 6.03
N GLY A 82 -13.39 -7.61 7.13
CA GLY A 82 -13.08 -8.06 8.49
C GLY A 82 -11.79 -7.51 9.10
N GLY A 83 -11.02 -6.69 8.37
CA GLY A 83 -9.84 -6.00 8.92
C GLY A 83 -8.69 -5.84 7.93
N ILE A 84 -7.55 -5.37 8.43
CA ILE A 84 -6.39 -4.96 7.60
C ILE A 84 -5.47 -6.12 7.18
N ASN A 85 -5.72 -7.32 7.69
CA ASN A 85 -4.87 -8.48 7.39
C ASN A 85 -5.24 -9.09 6.03
N CYS A 86 -4.23 -9.47 5.27
CA CYS A 86 -4.36 -10.03 3.93
C CYS A 86 -5.23 -11.28 3.91
N ALA A 87 -5.12 -12.17 4.90
CA ALA A 87 -5.97 -13.36 4.98
C ALA A 87 -7.46 -13.03 5.14
N GLN A 88 -7.79 -11.90 5.79
CA GLN A 88 -9.18 -11.44 5.93
C GLN A 88 -9.69 -10.90 4.59
N ILE A 89 -8.90 -10.06 3.93
CA ILE A 89 -9.24 -9.42 2.65
C ILE A 89 -9.32 -10.45 1.51
N ALA A 90 -8.25 -11.23 1.34
CA ALA A 90 -8.16 -12.25 0.30
C ALA A 90 -9.03 -13.46 0.62
N GLY A 91 -9.30 -13.73 1.90
CA GLY A 91 -10.03 -14.91 2.34
C GLY A 91 -9.30 -16.21 2.00
N VAL A 92 -7.96 -16.19 2.07
CA VAL A 92 -7.06 -17.30 1.69
C VAL A 92 -6.16 -17.64 2.87
N ASP A 93 -6.06 -18.94 3.16
CA ASP A 93 -4.94 -19.48 3.94
C ASP A 93 -3.75 -19.72 3.01
N TRP A 94 -2.75 -18.86 3.13
CA TRP A 94 -1.54 -18.89 2.30
C TRP A 94 -0.64 -20.11 2.56
N LYS A 95 -0.86 -20.85 3.65
CA LYS A 95 -0.16 -22.11 3.94
C LYS A 95 -0.81 -23.32 3.27
N ASN A 96 -2.00 -23.16 2.67
CA ASN A 96 -2.70 -24.21 1.96
C ASN A 96 -2.46 -24.09 0.44
N PRO A 97 -1.67 -24.99 -0.18
CA PRO A 97 -1.35 -24.90 -1.60
C PRO A 97 -2.57 -24.98 -2.53
N ALA A 98 -3.60 -25.74 -2.15
CA ALA A 98 -4.83 -25.84 -2.94
C ALA A 98 -5.63 -24.53 -2.91
N ALA A 99 -5.72 -23.88 -1.74
CA ALA A 99 -6.35 -22.58 -1.59
C ALA A 99 -5.61 -21.50 -2.39
N VAL A 100 -4.28 -21.48 -2.31
CA VAL A 100 -3.43 -20.55 -3.09
C VAL A 100 -3.61 -20.78 -4.60
N LYS A 101 -3.62 -22.04 -5.05
CA LYS A 101 -3.85 -22.38 -6.46
C LYS A 101 -5.23 -21.90 -6.94
N ALA A 102 -6.28 -22.12 -6.14
CA ALA A 102 -7.62 -21.66 -6.47
C ALA A 102 -7.67 -20.12 -6.55
N PHE A 103 -7.06 -19.43 -5.60
CA PHE A 103 -7.01 -17.97 -5.59
C PHE A 103 -6.44 -17.35 -6.87
N TYR A 104 -5.43 -17.99 -7.50
CA TYR A 104 -4.83 -17.48 -8.73
C TYR A 104 -5.50 -17.96 -10.02
N ARG A 105 -6.16 -19.13 -10.00
CA ARG A 105 -6.67 -19.78 -11.23
C ARG A 105 -8.18 -19.64 -11.42
N ASP A 106 -8.92 -19.45 -10.33
CA ASP A 106 -10.38 -19.32 -10.39
C ASP A 106 -10.76 -17.90 -10.87
N PRO A 107 -11.49 -17.76 -12.00
CA PRO A 107 -12.00 -16.48 -12.48
C PRO A 107 -12.88 -15.76 -11.46
N ASP A 108 -13.58 -16.51 -10.60
CA ASP A 108 -14.48 -15.99 -9.57
C ASP A 108 -13.79 -15.87 -8.20
N SER A 109 -12.46 -16.04 -8.16
CA SER A 109 -11.68 -15.94 -6.94
C SER A 109 -11.85 -14.59 -6.25
N ARG A 110 -11.58 -14.62 -4.93
CA ARG A 110 -11.51 -13.42 -4.08
C ARG A 110 -10.35 -12.50 -4.43
N ARG A 111 -9.56 -12.77 -5.48
CA ARG A 111 -8.57 -11.83 -6.01
C ARG A 111 -9.20 -10.48 -6.37
N ARG A 112 -10.49 -10.47 -6.75
CA ARG A 112 -11.27 -9.23 -6.94
C ARG A 112 -11.28 -8.32 -5.70
N ASN A 113 -11.28 -8.88 -4.49
CA ASN A 113 -11.21 -8.12 -3.25
C ASN A 113 -9.86 -7.38 -3.15
N CYS A 114 -8.76 -8.06 -3.48
CA CYS A 114 -7.44 -7.43 -3.53
C CYS A 114 -7.40 -6.29 -4.54
N VAL A 115 -7.96 -6.49 -5.74
CA VAL A 115 -8.04 -5.46 -6.78
C VAL A 115 -8.84 -4.25 -6.29
N GLN A 116 -9.97 -4.47 -5.61
CA GLN A 116 -10.80 -3.40 -5.06
C GLN A 116 -10.08 -2.65 -3.94
N VAL A 117 -9.48 -3.35 -2.98
CA VAL A 117 -8.71 -2.73 -1.88
C VAL A 117 -7.53 -1.92 -2.43
N ILE A 118 -6.82 -2.42 -3.43
CA ILE A 118 -5.74 -1.68 -4.11
C ILE A 118 -6.27 -0.38 -4.71
N ARG A 119 -7.38 -0.46 -5.48
CA ARG A 119 -7.99 0.71 -6.12
C ARG A 119 -8.39 1.77 -5.11
N GLU A 120 -9.19 1.40 -4.11
CA GLU A 120 -9.69 2.34 -3.10
C GLU A 120 -8.53 2.94 -2.29
N THR A 121 -7.52 2.14 -1.96
CA THR A 121 -6.33 2.63 -1.25
C THR A 121 -5.54 3.61 -2.10
N SER A 122 -5.36 3.35 -3.40
CA SER A 122 -4.69 4.28 -4.32
C SER A 122 -5.45 5.60 -4.43
N LEU A 123 -6.79 5.57 -4.51
CA LEU A 123 -7.60 6.79 -4.53
C LEU A 123 -7.48 7.58 -3.23
N ALA A 124 -7.60 6.90 -2.09
CA ALA A 124 -7.45 7.52 -0.77
C ALA A 124 -6.06 8.12 -0.59
N LEU A 125 -5.00 7.41 -0.98
CA LEU A 125 -3.62 7.88 -0.94
C LEU A 125 -3.42 9.10 -1.86
N HIS A 126 -3.95 9.05 -3.08
CA HIS A 126 -3.86 10.17 -4.01
C HIS A 126 -4.51 11.42 -3.42
N ALA A 127 -5.74 11.33 -2.89
CA ALA A 127 -6.40 12.45 -2.23
C ALA A 127 -5.57 12.97 -1.05
N LEU A 128 -5.07 12.06 -0.20
CA LEU A 128 -4.30 12.41 1.00
C LEU A 128 -3.02 13.17 0.67
N VAL A 129 -2.33 12.74 -0.40
CA VAL A 129 -1.07 13.33 -0.85
C VAL A 129 -1.34 14.65 -1.56
N THR A 130 -2.25 14.69 -2.55
CA THR A 130 -2.57 15.90 -3.34
C THR A 130 -3.09 17.04 -2.48
N GLU A 131 -4.04 16.79 -1.57
CA GLU A 131 -4.51 17.81 -0.60
C GLU A 131 -3.37 18.40 0.24
N HIS A 132 -2.30 17.64 0.42
CA HIS A 132 -1.14 18.07 1.18
C HIS A 132 -0.09 18.79 0.36
N LEU A 133 0.05 18.42 -0.92
CA LEU A 133 0.99 19.02 -1.86
C LEU A 133 0.48 20.39 -2.35
N ASP A 134 -0.82 20.51 -2.65
CA ASP A 134 -1.40 21.73 -3.22
C ASP A 134 -1.50 22.90 -2.23
N ARG A 135 -1.58 22.60 -0.92
CA ARG A 135 -1.60 23.64 0.14
C ARG A 135 -0.22 24.22 0.49
N ASN A 136 0.85 23.82 -0.21
CA ASN A 136 2.18 24.44 -0.05
C ASN A 136 2.74 24.96 -1.38
N GLY A 137 1.87 25.30 -2.33
CA GLY A 137 2.19 26.15 -3.49
C GLY A 137 2.19 27.62 -3.10
#